data_AF-A0A820ZS04-F1
#
_entry.id   AF-A0A820ZS04-F1
#
_cell.length_a   1.000
_cell.length_b   1.000
_cell.length_c   1.000
_cell.angle_alpha   90.00
_cell.angle_beta   90.00
_cell.angle_gamma   90.00
#
_symmetry.space_group_name_H-M   'P 1'
#
loop_
_entity.id
_entity.type
_entity.pdbx_description
1 polymer ?
#
loop_
_entity_poly.entity_id
_entity_poly.type
_entity_poly.pdbx_seq_one_letter_code
_entity_poly.pdbx_strand_id
1 'polypeptide(L)'
;EFQRLLHNIEVEEAWIREKEPSIMSTNRGRDLIGVQNLLRKHQALMGELQNHESQIRTVCNEGEDMINQGHFSSAEIKKHIVNLQTKWQNLKEVSIQRKHDLEDSLQAQQ
;
A
#
# COMPACT_ATOMS: atom_id res chain seq x y z
N GLU A 1 -22.73 0.53 -11.13
CA GLU A 1 -21.29 0.81 -11.35
C GLU A 1 -20.69 1.63 -10.20
N PHE A 2 -21.28 2.77 -9.84
CA PHE A 2 -20.82 3.58 -8.70
C PHE A 2 -20.69 2.81 -7.36
N GLN A 3 -21.70 2.03 -6.96
CA GLN A 3 -21.63 1.23 -5.72
C GLN A 3 -20.52 0.17 -5.75
N ARG A 4 -20.23 -0.40 -6.93
CA ARG A 4 -19.13 -1.35 -7.11
C ARG A 4 -17.79 -0.65 -6.94
N LEU A 5 -17.65 0.55 -7.52
CA LEU A 5 -16.45 1.38 -7.36
C LEU A 5 -16.20 1.69 -5.89
N LEU A 6 -17.22 2.17 -5.16
CA LEU A 6 -17.09 2.46 -3.73
C LEU A 6 -16.68 1.24 -2.93
N HIS A 7 -17.31 0.09 -3.19
CA HIS A 7 -16.94 -1.17 -2.54
C HIS A 7 -15.48 -1.54 -2.80
N ASN A 8 -15.02 -1.45 -4.06
CA ASN A 8 -13.63 -1.75 -4.41
C ASN A 8 -12.67 -0.79 -3.69
N ILE A 9 -12.99 0.51 -3.62
CA ILE A 9 -12.19 1.49 -2.86
C ILE A 9 -12.11 1.09 -1.39
N GLU A 10 -13.24 0.74 -0.77
CA GLU A 10 -13.28 0.34 0.64
C GLU A 10 -12.45 -0.91 0.92
N VAL A 11 -12.49 -1.90 0.01
CA VAL A 11 -11.67 -3.12 0.09
C VAL A 11 -10.18 -2.78 0.08
N GLU A 12 -9.73 -1.95 -0.88
CA GLU A 12 -8.32 -1.54 -0.94
C GLU A 12 -7.91 -0.71 0.28
N GLU A 13 -8.77 0.19 0.75
CA GLU A 13 -8.47 0.97 1.96
C GLU A 13 -8.41 0.13 3.24
N ALA A 14 -9.24 -0.92 3.33
CA ALA A 14 -9.22 -1.85 4.45
C ALA A 14 -7.92 -2.65 4.45
N TRP A 15 -7.50 -3.12 3.28
CA TRP A 15 -6.23 -3.83 3.11
C TRP A 15 -5.03 -2.96 3.49
N ILE A 16 -5.00 -1.70 3.06
CA ILE A 16 -3.92 -0.76 3.45
C ILE A 16 -3.84 -0.64 4.98
N ARG A 17 -4.98 -0.44 5.65
CA ARG A 17 -5.06 -0.33 7.11
C ARG A 17 -4.60 -1.60 7.83
N GLU A 18 -4.87 -2.77 7.26
CA GLU A 18 -4.42 -4.05 7.81
C GLU A 18 -2.89 -4.19 7.72
N LYS A 19 -2.29 -3.76 6.62
CA LYS A 19 -0.84 -3.95 6.36
C LYS A 19 0.05 -2.88 6.98
N GLU A 20 -0.49 -1.69 7.23
CA GLU A 20 0.22 -0.55 7.79
C GLU A 20 1.06 -0.89 9.05
N PRO A 21 0.55 -1.62 10.08
CA PRO A 21 1.36 -1.97 11.25
C PRO A 21 2.55 -2.88 10.94
N SER A 22 2.43 -3.75 9.95
CA SER A 22 3.52 -4.65 9.54
C SER A 22 4.63 -3.89 8.81
N ILE A 23 4.25 -2.91 7.99
CA ILE A 23 5.16 -2.04 7.23
C ILE A 23 5.86 -1.04 8.17
N MET A 24 5.12 -0.44 9.10
CA MET A 24 5.63 0.53 10.08
C MET A 24 6.42 -0.11 11.24
N SER A 25 6.61 -1.43 11.25
CA SER A 25 7.36 -2.09 12.31
C SER A 25 8.79 -1.54 12.41
N THR A 26 9.21 -1.14 13.61
CA THR A 26 10.58 -0.68 13.89
C THR A 26 11.54 -1.80 14.29
N ASN A 27 11.08 -3.06 14.31
CA ASN A 27 11.91 -4.20 14.69
C ASN A 27 12.99 -4.47 13.64
N ARG A 28 14.27 -4.23 13.93
CA ARG A 28 15.36 -4.39 12.96
C ARG A 28 16.10 -5.72 13.06
N GLY A 29 15.64 -6.68 13.88
CA GLY A 29 16.36 -7.92 14.18
C GLY A 29 17.54 -7.68 15.13
N ARG A 30 17.86 -8.67 15.97
CA ARG A 30 18.93 -8.56 16.99
C ARG A 30 20.19 -9.35 16.64
N ASP A 31 20.09 -10.23 15.66
CA ASP A 31 21.15 -11.09 15.15
C ASP A 31 20.94 -11.37 13.65
N LEU A 32 22.00 -11.87 13.00
CA LEU A 32 22.05 -12.03 11.54
C LEU A 32 20.86 -12.85 11.02
N ILE A 33 20.48 -13.91 11.73
CA ILE A 33 19.37 -14.80 11.36
C ILE A 33 18.04 -14.04 11.46
N GLY A 34 17.85 -13.25 12.53
CA GLY A 34 16.69 -12.40 12.74
C GLY A 34 16.49 -11.37 11.63
N VAL A 35 17.55 -10.67 11.22
CA VAL A 35 17.48 -9.69 10.13
C VAL A 35 17.15 -10.36 8.80
N GLN A 36 17.82 -11.48 8.48
CA GLN A 36 17.54 -12.25 7.26
C GLN A 36 16.09 -12.74 7.21
N ASN A 37 15.52 -13.18 8.34
CA ASN A 37 14.12 -13.57 8.42
C ASN A 37 13.17 -12.38 8.18
N LEU A 38 13.49 -11.21 8.73
CA LEU A 38 12.71 -9.99 8.52
C LEU A 38 12.77 -9.51 7.06
N LEU A 39 13.94 -9.57 6.42
CA LEU A 39 14.11 -9.26 5.00
C LEU A 39 13.28 -10.18 4.10
N ARG A 40 13.28 -11.50 4.37
CA ARG A 40 12.42 -12.44 3.62
C ARG A 40 10.94 -12.12 3.78
N LYS A 41 10.49 -11.78 4.99
CA LYS A 41 9.10 -11.34 5.23
C LYS A 41 8.77 -10.05 4.48
N HIS A 42 9.68 -9.08 4.49
CA HIS A 42 9.51 -7.83 3.75
C HIS A 42 9.45 -8.08 2.23
N GLN A 43 10.26 -8.98 1.70
CA GLN A 43 10.22 -9.34 0.29
C GLN A 43 8.88 -9.98 -0.13
N ALA A 44 8.30 -10.83 0.73
CA ALA A 44 6.94 -11.34 0.49
C ALA A 44 5.89 -10.21 0.46
N LEU A 45 6.01 -9.27 1.40
CA LEU A 45 5.13 -8.10 1.48
C LEU A 45 5.24 -7.18 0.24
N MET A 46 6.43 -7.05 -0.35
CA MET A 46 6.61 -6.32 -1.62
C MET A 46 5.86 -6.97 -2.78
N GLY A 47 5.80 -8.31 -2.82
CA GLY A 47 4.99 -9.03 -3.79
C GLY A 47 3.50 -8.76 -3.63
N GLU A 48 3.02 -8.71 -2.38
CA GLU A 48 1.63 -8.32 -2.09
C GLU A 48 1.36 -6.86 -2.53
N LEU A 49 2.25 -5.92 -2.18
CA LEU A 49 2.12 -4.52 -2.57
C LEU A 49 2.01 -4.35 -4.09
N GLN A 50 2.82 -5.08 -4.87
CA GLN A 50 2.77 -4.98 -6.33
C GLN A 50 1.42 -5.42 -6.91
N ASN A 51 0.79 -6.45 -6.32
CA ASN A 51 -0.53 -6.90 -6.74
C ASN A 51 -1.60 -5.83 -6.44
N HIS A 52 -1.57 -5.24 -5.25
CA HIS A 52 -2.49 -4.18 -4.85
C HIS A 52 -2.28 -2.87 -5.62
N GLU A 53 -1.05 -2.56 -6.04
CA GLU A 53 -0.77 -1.41 -6.89
C GLU A 53 -1.57 -1.46 -8.21
N SER A 54 -1.65 -2.64 -8.82
CA SER A 54 -2.42 -2.85 -10.05
C SER A 54 -3.92 -2.69 -9.81
N GLN A 55 -4.43 -3.20 -8.68
CA GLN A 55 -5.85 -3.10 -8.30
C GLN A 55 -6.24 -1.65 -8.00
N ILE A 56 -5.47 -0.95 -7.19
CA ILE A 56 -5.67 0.47 -6.87
C ILE A 56 -5.66 1.32 -8.15
N ARG A 57 -4.73 1.05 -9.08
CA ARG A 57 -4.68 1.76 -10.36
C ARG A 57 -5.95 1.52 -11.18
N THR A 58 -6.42 0.28 -11.24
CA THR A 58 -7.67 -0.07 -11.94
C THR A 58 -8.86 0.67 -11.35
N VAL A 59 -9.00 0.67 -10.02
CA VAL A 59 -10.07 1.37 -9.31
C VAL A 59 -10.02 2.89 -9.53
N CYS A 60 -8.82 3.48 -9.54
CA CYS A 60 -8.65 4.90 -9.84
C CYS A 60 -9.11 5.24 -11.27
N ASN A 61 -8.70 4.44 -12.26
CA ASN A 61 -9.11 4.62 -13.65
C ASN A 61 -10.63 4.50 -13.82
N GLU A 62 -11.26 3.48 -13.23
CA GLU A 62 -12.72 3.31 -13.28
C GLU A 62 -13.45 4.54 -12.72
N GLY A 63 -12.94 5.12 -11.64
CA GLY A 63 -13.53 6.31 -11.04
C GLY A 63 -13.27 7.58 -11.83
N GLU A 64 -12.10 7.75 -12.44
CA GLU A 64 -11.80 8.84 -13.37
C GLU A 64 -12.69 8.80 -14.61
N ASP A 65 -12.91 7.61 -15.18
CA ASP A 65 -13.82 7.42 -16.32
C ASP A 65 -15.26 7.81 -15.96
N MET A 66 -15.72 7.45 -14.77
CA MET A 66 -17.05 7.80 -14.27
C MET A 66 -17.20 9.32 -14.07
N ILE A 67 -16.15 10.00 -13.62
CA ILE A 67 -16.10 11.47 -13.53
C ILE A 67 -16.16 12.11 -14.92
N ASN A 68 -15.37 11.60 -15.87
CA ASN A 68 -15.31 12.13 -17.24
C ASN A 68 -16.64 11.97 -17.99
N GLN A 69 -17.43 10.95 -17.65
CA GLN A 69 -18.78 10.76 -18.17
C GLN A 69 -19.83 11.68 -17.53
N GLY A 70 -19.44 12.55 -16.59
CA GLY A 70 -20.34 13.51 -15.94
C GLY A 70 -21.25 12.89 -14.88
N HIS A 71 -20.79 11.82 -14.20
CA HIS A 71 -21.58 11.17 -13.16
C HIS A 71 -21.95 12.16 -12.03
N PHE A 72 -23.19 12.09 -11.53
CA PHE A 72 -23.73 13.05 -10.57
C PHE A 72 -22.91 13.14 -9.26
N SER A 73 -22.30 12.03 -8.83
CA SER A 73 -21.41 11.96 -7.65
C SER A 73 -19.92 12.20 -7.96
N SER A 74 -19.56 12.87 -9.06
CA SER A 74 -18.15 13.07 -9.45
C SER A 74 -17.27 13.67 -8.35
N ALA A 75 -17.79 14.61 -7.56
CA ALA A 75 -17.05 15.23 -6.46
C ALA A 75 -16.72 14.22 -5.34
N GLU A 76 -17.65 13.33 -5.03
CA GLU A 76 -17.49 12.27 -4.03
C GLU A 76 -16.50 11.22 -4.53
N ILE A 77 -16.66 10.75 -5.78
CA ILE A 77 -15.74 9.80 -6.42
C ILE A 77 -14.30 10.32 -6.37
N LYS A 78 -14.09 11.59 -6.77
CA LYS A 78 -12.77 12.22 -6.75
C LYS A 78 -12.16 12.25 -5.35
N LYS A 79 -12.95 12.57 -4.33
CA LYS A 79 -12.50 12.59 -2.93
C LYS A 79 -12.03 11.20 -2.49
N HIS A 80 -12.77 10.15 -2.82
CA HIS A 80 -12.42 8.78 -2.47
C HIS A 80 -11.13 8.31 -3.18
N ILE A 81 -11.00 8.57 -4.48
CA ILE A 81 -9.79 8.23 -5.25
C ILE A 81 -8.55 8.91 -4.68
N VAL A 82 -8.61 10.23 -4.45
CA VAL A 82 -7.47 11.00 -3.94
C VAL A 82 -7.04 10.50 -2.56
N ASN A 83 -8.01 10.19 -1.69
CA ASN A 83 -7.74 9.64 -0.37
C ASN A 83 -7.09 8.25 -0.43
N LEU A 84 -7.60 7.34 -1.28
CA LEU A 84 -6.99 6.02 -1.50
C LEU A 84 -5.54 6.15 -2.02
N GLN A 85 -5.32 6.98 -3.04
CA GLN A 85 -3.99 7.24 -3.61
C GLN A 85 -3.02 7.81 -2.57
N THR A 86 -3.48 8.72 -1.72
CA THR A 86 -2.66 9.32 -0.66
C THR A 86 -2.22 8.28 0.36
N LYS A 87 -3.14 7.43 0.84
CA LYS A 87 -2.83 6.34 1.76
C LYS A 87 -1.86 5.33 1.13
N TRP A 88 -2.09 4.99 -0.14
CA TRP A 88 -1.22 4.08 -0.88
C TRP A 88 0.21 4.62 -1.02
N GLN A 89 0.35 5.90 -1.37
CA GLN A 89 1.66 6.54 -1.52
C GLN A 89 2.42 6.57 -0.19
N ASN A 90 1.76 6.93 0.90
CA ASN A 90 2.35 6.88 2.25
C ASN A 90 2.82 5.47 2.60
N LEU A 91 2.02 4.45 2.31
CA LEU A 91 2.37 3.05 2.58
C LEU A 91 3.64 2.63 1.82
N LYS A 92 3.76 3.04 0.55
CA LYS A 92 4.96 2.78 -0.27
C LYS A 92 6.20 3.46 0.31
N GLU A 93 6.10 4.72 0.72
CA GLU A 93 7.21 5.46 1.30
C GLU A 93 7.73 4.81 2.59
N VAL A 94 6.83 4.43 3.50
CA VAL A 94 7.20 3.73 4.72
C VAL A 94 7.80 2.36 4.40
N SER A 95 7.27 1.65 3.40
CA SER A 95 7.83 0.35 2.97
C SER A 95 9.28 0.48 2.46
N ILE A 96 9.59 1.53 1.70
CA ILE A 96 10.95 1.82 1.24
C ILE A 96 11.87 2.10 2.44
N GLN A 97 11.43 2.94 3.38
CA GLN A 97 12.20 3.23 4.59
C GLN A 97 12.46 1.96 5.40
N ARG A 98 11.45 1.10 5.54
CA ARG A 98 11.55 -0.19 6.24
C ARG A 98 12.60 -1.10 5.62
N LYS A 99 12.69 -1.12 4.28
CA LYS A 99 13.71 -1.88 3.56
C LYS A 99 15.12 -1.38 3.89
N HIS A 100 15.34 -0.07 3.75
CA HIS A 100 16.63 0.55 4.10
C HIS A 100 17.02 0.22 5.54
N ASP A 101 16.06 0.31 6.47
CA ASP A 101 16.34 0.05 7.88
C ASP A 101 16.80 -1.39 8.17
N LEU A 102 16.26 -2.36 7.42
CA LEU A 102 16.62 -3.77 7.51
C LEU A 102 17.96 -4.07 6.82
N GLU A 103 18.24 -3.43 5.69
CA GLU A 103 19.51 -3.55 4.98
C GLU A 103 20.68 -2.97 5.80
N ASP A 104 20.49 -1.80 6.41
CA ASP A 104 21.47 -1.20 7.33
C ASP A 104 21.76 -2.12 8.52
N SER A 105 20.71 -2.71 9.09
CA SER A 105 20.82 -3.66 10.21
C SER A 105 21.57 -4.93 9.80
N LEU A 106 21.34 -5.42 8.59
CA LEU A 106 22.03 -6.59 8.05
C LEU A 106 23.52 -6.30 7.92
N GLN A 107 23.89 -5.14 7.36
CA GLN A 107 25.27 -4.74 7.17
C GLN A 107 26.01 -4.57 8.50
N ALA A 108 25.35 -4.03 9.54
CA ALA A 108 25.96 -3.85 10.86
C ALA A 108 26.23 -5.18 11.61
N GLN A 109 25.63 -6.28 11.16
CA GLN A 109 25.72 -7.61 11.79
C GLN A 109 26.55 -8.62 10.98
N GLN A 110 27.09 -8.20 9.83
CA GLN A 110 28.07 -8.95 9.02
C GLN A 110 29.48 -8.66 9.51
#